data_AF-M4VGA3-F1
#
_entry.id   AF-M4VGA3-F1
#
_cell.length_a   1.000
_cell.length_b   1.000
_cell.length_c   1.000
_cell.angle_alpha   90.00
_cell.angle_beta   90.00
_cell.angle_gamma   90.00
#
_symmetry.space_group_name_H-M   'P 1'
#
loop_
_entity.id
_entity.type
_entity.pdbx_description
1 polymer ?
#
loop_
_entity_poly.entity_id
_entity_poly.type
_entity_poly.pdbx_seq_one_letter_code
_entity_poly.pdbx_strand_id
1 'polypeptide(L)'
;MHNNFKRFGFVFMVLAGLALSVPSMAEEKAKEAAPAKEATKEAAKSAPEDKTVKITEASPVEQAEFAVNLFMQACLANGGDKDRLRKWVKEVKLPEVKGEDAKPFLSNTPSGQGLAWSASGKQGRFVLVSEDNGACTIYSRKADEKKVHEMMKWMKDNLDKNKGEQKITYELRTENDKDQKLKRTLIAVRRPEMGNDIGMVATTSTTHPSLAAIISIFAIESGAKM
;
A
#
# COMPACT_ATOMS: atom_id res chain seq x y z
N MET A 1 36.42 -26.68 -17.63
CA MET A 1 36.86 -26.53 -19.04
C MET A 1 35.62 -26.55 -19.94
N HIS A 2 35.59 -25.67 -20.95
CA HIS A 2 34.51 -25.41 -21.94
C HIS A 2 33.33 -24.57 -21.42
N ASN A 3 33.41 -23.22 -21.44
CA ASN A 3 33.20 -22.28 -22.56
C ASN A 3 31.91 -22.50 -23.36
N ASN A 4 30.99 -21.53 -23.28
CA ASN A 4 30.46 -20.87 -24.47
C ASN A 4 29.92 -19.47 -24.15
N PHE A 5 30.42 -18.52 -24.95
CA PHE A 5 30.27 -17.09 -24.88
C PHE A 5 29.58 -16.65 -26.20
N LYS A 6 28.89 -15.51 -26.18
CA LYS A 6 28.30 -14.74 -27.31
C LYS A 6 26.83 -15.01 -27.66
N ARG A 7 26.00 -13.96 -27.52
CA ARG A 7 25.78 -13.01 -28.63
C ARG A 7 25.19 -11.68 -28.18
N PHE A 8 25.91 -10.62 -28.57
CA PHE A 8 25.49 -9.23 -28.65
C PHE A 8 24.39 -9.04 -29.70
N GLY A 9 23.50 -8.06 -29.47
CA GLY A 9 22.52 -7.57 -30.43
C GLY A 9 22.13 -6.12 -30.13
N PHE A 10 23.04 -5.19 -30.44
CA PHE A 10 22.78 -3.76 -30.58
C PHE A 10 21.85 -3.53 -31.79
N VAL A 11 20.78 -2.74 -31.63
CA VAL A 11 20.15 -2.03 -32.76
C VAL A 11 19.99 -0.57 -32.35
N PHE A 12 20.92 0.24 -32.85
CA PHE A 12 20.75 1.66 -33.10
C PHE A 12 19.86 1.81 -34.33
N MET A 13 18.84 2.66 -34.30
CA MET A 13 18.49 3.41 -35.51
C MET A 13 17.94 4.80 -35.15
N VAL A 14 18.69 5.78 -35.63
CA VAL A 14 18.47 7.22 -35.68
C VAL A 14 17.71 7.56 -36.96
N LEU A 15 16.82 8.56 -36.92
CA LEU A 15 16.54 9.59 -37.95
C LEU A 15 15.42 10.49 -37.36
N ALA A 16 15.72 11.74 -36.94
CA ALA A 16 15.68 12.96 -37.75
C ALA A 16 14.32 13.16 -38.43
N GLY A 17 13.61 14.28 -38.34
CA GLY A 17 13.85 15.62 -37.81
C GLY A 17 12.76 16.51 -38.41
N LEU A 18 12.36 17.59 -37.74
CA LEU A 18 11.76 18.75 -38.39
C LEU A 18 11.77 19.93 -37.42
N ALA A 19 12.60 20.91 -37.78
CA ALA A 19 12.71 22.21 -37.16
C ALA A 19 11.79 23.19 -37.88
N LEU A 20 11.00 23.95 -37.14
CA LEU A 20 10.38 25.24 -37.48
C LEU A 20 10.02 25.88 -36.12
N SER A 21 10.11 27.17 -35.81
CA SER A 21 10.72 28.37 -36.37
C SER A 21 10.42 29.43 -35.29
N VAL A 22 11.41 30.17 -34.82
CA VAL A 22 11.26 31.28 -33.86
C VAL A 22 10.90 32.56 -34.62
N PRO A 23 10.13 33.48 -34.02
CA PRO A 23 10.44 34.89 -34.19
C PRO A 23 10.70 35.62 -32.86
N SER A 24 11.71 36.47 -32.96
CA SER A 24 12.20 37.49 -32.03
C SER A 24 11.39 38.79 -32.15
N MET A 25 11.38 39.61 -31.09
CA MET A 25 11.33 41.10 -30.99
C MET A 25 10.72 41.47 -29.62
N ALA A 26 11.47 41.94 -28.62
CA ALA A 26 12.07 43.27 -28.42
C ALA A 26 11.14 44.30 -27.73
N GLU A 27 11.58 44.77 -26.55
CA GLU A 27 11.34 46.05 -25.82
C GLU A 27 9.88 46.49 -25.54
N GLU A 28 9.51 47.04 -24.37
CA GLU A 28 10.05 48.26 -23.76
C GLU A 28 9.48 48.49 -22.33
N LYS A 29 10.33 49.03 -21.42
CA LYS A 29 10.10 49.91 -20.23
C LYS A 29 9.04 49.58 -19.15
N ALA A 30 9.45 49.36 -17.89
CA ALA A 30 9.85 50.34 -16.84
C ALA A 30 8.70 50.79 -15.94
N LYS A 31 8.76 50.50 -14.63
CA LYS A 31 8.96 51.51 -13.56
C LYS A 31 9.06 50.87 -12.17
N GLU A 32 10.13 51.27 -11.51
CA GLU A 32 10.46 51.14 -10.10
C GLU A 32 9.63 52.12 -9.25
N ALA A 33 9.21 51.72 -8.04
CA ALA A 33 9.34 52.49 -6.79
C ALA A 33 8.67 51.76 -5.62
N ALA A 34 9.40 51.70 -4.51
CA ALA A 34 9.10 51.00 -3.27
C ALA A 34 8.29 51.89 -2.27
N PRO A 35 8.47 51.76 -0.94
CA PRO A 35 7.52 51.17 0.00
C PRO A 35 6.88 52.20 0.96
N ALA A 36 5.84 51.81 1.69
CA ALA A 36 5.39 52.56 2.87
C ALA A 36 5.11 51.60 4.04
N LYS A 37 5.87 51.81 5.10
CA LYS A 37 5.71 51.22 6.43
C LYS A 37 4.64 51.97 7.23
N GLU A 38 4.09 51.21 8.17
CA GLU A 38 3.81 51.57 9.57
C GLU A 38 2.42 52.07 10.03
N ALA A 39 2.13 51.54 11.22
CA ALA A 39 1.16 51.93 12.24
C ALA A 39 -0.30 51.52 12.00
N THR A 40 -0.75 50.46 12.70
CA THR A 40 -1.34 50.69 14.03
C THR A 40 -1.32 49.43 14.90
N LYS A 41 -0.81 49.64 16.11
CA LYS A 41 -0.92 48.80 17.29
C LYS A 41 -2.37 48.92 17.82
N GLU A 42 -2.79 47.90 18.57
CA GLU A 42 -3.85 47.99 19.60
C GLU A 42 -5.28 47.62 19.19
N ALA A 43 -5.59 46.32 19.26
CA ALA A 43 -6.88 45.81 19.73
C ALA A 43 -6.70 44.37 20.25
N ALA A 44 -6.14 44.25 21.45
CA ALA A 44 -6.25 43.04 22.24
C ALA A 44 -7.63 43.03 22.91
N LYS A 45 -8.57 42.22 22.41
CA LYS A 45 -9.65 41.68 23.25
C LYS A 45 -10.23 40.40 22.65
N SER A 46 -10.10 39.33 23.43
CA SER A 46 -10.83 38.05 23.36
C SER A 46 -10.74 37.27 22.05
N ALA A 47 -9.62 36.59 21.83
CA ALA A 47 -9.61 35.33 21.09
C ALA A 47 -9.90 34.19 22.09
N PRO A 48 -10.86 33.29 21.83
CA PRO A 48 -11.05 32.11 22.65
C PRO A 48 -9.80 31.24 22.57
N GLU A 49 -9.36 30.75 23.72
CA GLU A 49 -8.18 29.89 23.87
C GLU A 49 -8.15 28.82 22.77
N ASP A 50 -7.04 28.84 22.03
CA ASP A 50 -6.57 27.79 21.14
C ASP A 50 -6.53 26.47 21.92
N LYS A 51 -7.66 25.75 21.91
CA LYS A 51 -7.67 24.32 22.18
C LYS A 51 -7.08 23.67 20.95
N THR A 52 -5.77 23.63 20.91
CA THR A 52 -5.03 22.74 20.02
C THR A 52 -5.48 21.32 20.37
N VAL A 53 -6.47 20.81 19.64
CA VAL A 53 -6.90 19.43 19.74
C VAL A 53 -5.70 18.61 19.28
N LYS A 54 -4.93 18.09 20.24
CA LYS A 54 -4.01 16.98 19.97
C LYS A 54 -4.89 15.87 19.39
N ILE A 55 -4.87 15.70 18.08
CA ILE A 55 -5.36 14.48 17.45
C ILE A 55 -4.37 13.41 17.91
N THR A 56 -4.66 12.79 19.05
CA THR A 56 -3.90 11.65 19.54
C THR A 56 -4.10 10.54 18.53
N GLU A 57 -3.06 10.21 17.76
CA GLU A 57 -3.06 9.03 16.89
C GLU A 57 -3.47 7.81 17.74
N ALA A 58 -4.29 6.92 17.18
CA ALA A 58 -4.73 5.73 17.88
C ALA A 58 -3.53 4.86 18.33
N SER A 59 -3.73 4.05 19.36
CA SER A 59 -2.71 3.15 19.87
C SER A 59 -2.25 2.15 18.80
N PRO A 60 -1.03 1.58 18.91
CA PRO A 60 -0.57 0.53 18.00
C PRO A 60 -1.52 -0.68 17.91
N VAL A 61 -2.22 -1.01 19.01
CA VAL A 61 -3.22 -2.08 19.04
C VAL A 61 -4.44 -1.72 18.19
N GLU A 62 -5.00 -0.52 18.35
CA GLU A 62 -6.13 -0.05 17.53
C GLU A 62 -5.74 0.05 16.04
N GLN A 63 -4.49 0.41 15.75
CA GLN A 63 -3.97 0.44 14.39
C GLN A 63 -3.84 -0.96 13.77
N ALA A 64 -3.40 -1.95 14.55
CA ALA A 64 -3.38 -3.35 14.13
C ALA A 64 -4.80 -3.84 13.83
N GLU A 65 -5.76 -3.54 14.71
CA GLU A 65 -7.17 -3.90 14.51
C GLU A 65 -7.74 -3.27 13.24
N PHE A 66 -7.50 -1.97 13.04
CA PHE A 66 -7.95 -1.27 11.84
C PHE A 66 -7.33 -1.86 10.57
N ALA A 67 -6.01 -2.13 10.56
CA ALA A 67 -5.33 -2.70 9.39
C ALA A 67 -5.90 -4.07 9.00
N VAL A 68 -6.09 -4.97 9.97
CA VAL A 68 -6.65 -6.31 9.70
C VAL A 68 -8.12 -6.22 9.30
N ASN A 69 -8.91 -5.34 9.92
CA ASN A 69 -10.31 -5.13 9.54
C ASN A 69 -10.44 -4.56 8.12
N LEU A 70 -9.59 -3.59 7.77
CA LEU A 70 -9.53 -3.05 6.41
C LEU A 70 -9.14 -4.15 5.42
N PHE A 71 -8.17 -5.00 5.76
CA PHE A 71 -7.82 -6.16 4.94
C PHE A 71 -9.00 -7.11 4.73
N MET A 72 -9.76 -7.44 5.78
CA MET A 72 -10.94 -8.31 5.63
C MET A 72 -12.02 -7.70 4.73
N GLN A 73 -12.29 -6.41 4.88
CA GLN A 73 -13.34 -5.71 4.12
C GLN A 73 -12.92 -5.43 2.67
N ALA A 74 -11.69 -5.02 2.45
CA ALA A 74 -11.19 -4.65 1.13
C ALA A 74 -10.62 -5.86 0.38
N CYS A 75 -9.67 -6.58 0.96
CA CYS A 75 -8.97 -7.65 0.27
C CYS A 75 -9.75 -8.96 0.28
N LEU A 76 -10.11 -9.47 1.46
CA LEU A 76 -10.71 -10.79 1.59
C LEU A 76 -12.13 -10.85 0.98
N ALA A 77 -12.98 -9.85 1.24
CA ALA A 77 -14.34 -9.82 0.69
C ALA A 77 -14.40 -9.67 -0.84
N ASN A 78 -13.35 -9.11 -1.46
CA ASN A 78 -13.21 -9.03 -2.91
C ASN A 78 -12.43 -10.22 -3.50
N GLY A 79 -11.80 -11.07 -2.69
CA GLY A 79 -11.26 -12.36 -3.10
C GLY A 79 -10.14 -12.29 -4.14
N GLY A 80 -9.37 -11.21 -4.16
CA GLY A 80 -8.34 -10.96 -5.18
C GLY A 80 -8.87 -10.49 -6.54
N ASP A 81 -10.17 -10.18 -6.64
CA ASP A 81 -10.73 -9.52 -7.82
C ASP A 81 -10.42 -8.02 -7.77
N LYS A 82 -9.46 -7.59 -8.60
CA LYS A 82 -9.02 -6.20 -8.68
C LYS A 82 -10.14 -5.24 -9.10
N ASP A 83 -11.06 -5.67 -9.96
CA ASP A 83 -12.08 -4.78 -10.51
C ASP A 83 -13.19 -4.56 -9.48
N ARG A 84 -13.57 -5.61 -8.74
CA ARG A 84 -14.45 -5.50 -7.56
C ARG A 84 -13.83 -4.63 -6.47
N LEU A 85 -12.55 -4.81 -6.16
CA LEU A 85 -11.84 -3.98 -5.20
C LEU A 85 -11.81 -2.51 -5.64
N ARG A 86 -11.43 -2.22 -6.89
CA ARG A 86 -11.39 -0.86 -7.45
C ARG A 86 -12.77 -0.20 -7.44
N LYS A 87 -13.84 -0.97 -7.64
CA LYS A 87 -15.21 -0.48 -7.51
C LYS A 87 -15.54 -0.15 -6.05
N TRP A 88 -15.27 -1.07 -5.12
CA TRP A 88 -15.49 -0.85 -3.68
C TRP A 88 -14.78 0.41 -3.18
N VAL A 89 -13.52 0.62 -3.60
CA VAL A 89 -12.76 1.82 -3.22
C VAL A 89 -13.44 3.12 -3.68
N LYS A 90 -14.05 3.14 -4.87
CA LYS A 90 -14.81 4.30 -5.36
C LYS A 90 -16.06 4.54 -4.52
N GLU A 91 -16.74 3.47 -4.11
CA GLU A 91 -17.96 3.54 -3.27
C GLU A 91 -17.63 4.12 -1.88
N VAL A 92 -16.53 3.67 -1.26
CA VAL A 92 -16.07 4.19 0.04
C VAL A 92 -15.23 5.48 -0.07
N LYS A 93 -15.00 5.97 -1.29
CA LYS A 93 -14.34 7.24 -1.62
C LYS A 93 -12.93 7.38 -1.03
N LEU A 94 -12.10 6.33 -1.08
CA LEU A 94 -10.71 6.48 -0.63
C LEU A 94 -9.93 7.35 -1.63
N PRO A 95 -9.15 8.33 -1.15
CA PRO A 95 -8.27 9.13 -2.00
C PRO A 95 -7.19 8.27 -2.65
N GLU A 96 -7.04 8.38 -3.97
CA GLU A 96 -5.98 7.71 -4.70
C GLU A 96 -4.61 8.36 -4.40
N VAL A 97 -3.59 7.52 -4.19
CA VAL A 97 -2.19 7.93 -4.09
C VAL A 97 -1.60 7.88 -5.50
N LYS A 98 -1.06 9.01 -5.98
CA LYS A 98 -0.61 9.18 -7.38
C LYS A 98 0.87 9.56 -7.46
N GLY A 99 1.46 9.35 -8.64
CA GLY A 99 2.79 9.82 -8.96
C GLY A 99 3.88 9.19 -8.09
N GLU A 100 4.85 10.00 -7.68
CA GLU A 100 6.00 9.56 -6.87
C GLU A 100 5.59 8.95 -5.53
N ASP A 101 4.47 9.41 -4.94
CA ASP A 101 4.01 8.91 -3.63
C ASP A 101 3.49 7.48 -3.69
N ALA A 102 3.07 7.00 -4.86
CA ALA A 102 2.60 5.63 -5.05
C ALA A 102 3.77 4.64 -5.21
N LYS A 103 4.93 5.12 -5.68
CA LYS A 103 6.07 4.25 -6.02
C LYS A 103 6.51 3.35 -4.88
N PRO A 104 6.68 3.81 -3.62
CA PRO A 104 7.13 2.94 -2.53
C PRO A 104 6.18 1.77 -2.23
N PHE A 105 4.90 1.89 -2.59
CA PHE A 105 3.91 0.85 -2.38
C PHE A 105 3.82 -0.11 -3.55
N LEU A 106 3.98 0.38 -4.78
CA LEU A 106 3.88 -0.44 -6.00
C LEU A 106 5.20 -1.11 -6.39
N SER A 107 6.35 -0.47 -6.13
CA SER A 107 7.67 -1.05 -6.48
C SER A 107 8.04 -2.28 -5.65
N ASN A 108 7.41 -2.42 -4.48
CA ASN A 108 7.64 -3.52 -3.55
C ASN A 108 6.71 -4.72 -3.81
N THR A 109 5.90 -4.66 -4.86
CA THR A 109 5.00 -5.76 -5.22
C THR A 109 5.55 -6.59 -6.38
N PRO A 110 5.18 -7.88 -6.48
CA PRO A 110 5.68 -8.74 -7.56
C PRO A 110 5.35 -8.23 -8.97
N SER A 111 4.18 -7.60 -9.15
CA SER A 111 3.77 -7.09 -10.46
C SER A 111 4.39 -5.73 -10.80
N GLY A 112 4.79 -4.93 -9.80
CA GLY A 112 5.22 -3.54 -9.99
C GLY A 112 4.14 -2.60 -10.54
N GLN A 113 2.91 -3.08 -10.72
CA GLN A 113 1.82 -2.40 -11.42
C GLN A 113 0.51 -2.53 -10.66
N GLY A 114 -0.25 -1.43 -10.59
CA GLY A 114 -1.52 -1.39 -9.88
C GLY A 114 -1.89 0.01 -9.45
N LEU A 115 -2.77 0.08 -8.47
CA LEU A 115 -3.29 1.32 -7.91
C LEU A 115 -3.18 1.30 -6.38
N ALA A 116 -2.97 2.47 -5.79
CA ALA A 116 -2.85 2.66 -4.35
C ALA A 116 -3.83 3.74 -3.86
N TRP A 117 -4.41 3.54 -2.68
CA TRP A 117 -5.32 4.49 -2.05
C TRP A 117 -4.98 4.68 -0.57
N SER A 118 -5.11 5.91 -0.10
CA SER A 118 -4.95 6.25 1.31
C SER A 118 -6.22 5.90 2.06
N ALA A 119 -6.08 5.05 3.08
CA ALA A 119 -7.11 4.80 4.09
C ALA A 119 -6.75 5.47 5.42
N SER A 120 -6.08 6.64 5.33
CA SER A 120 -5.65 7.39 6.51
C SER A 120 -6.83 8.08 7.21
N GLY A 121 -6.83 8.08 8.53
CA GLY A 121 -7.89 8.64 9.36
C GLY A 121 -7.48 8.77 10.82
N LYS A 122 -8.46 8.83 11.73
CA LYS A 122 -8.20 8.95 13.19
C LYS A 122 -7.39 7.77 13.74
N GLN A 123 -7.55 6.61 13.12
CA GLN A 123 -6.86 5.39 13.50
C GLN A 123 -5.38 5.47 13.15
N GLY A 124 -4.99 6.15 12.07
CA GLY A 124 -3.60 6.21 11.64
C GLY A 124 -3.47 6.38 10.14
N ARG A 125 -2.30 6.01 9.61
CA ARG A 125 -1.97 6.13 8.18
C ARG A 125 -1.83 4.76 7.55
N PHE A 126 -2.70 4.48 6.60
CA PHE A 126 -2.79 3.19 5.92
C PHE A 126 -2.84 3.40 4.42
N VAL A 127 -2.27 2.45 3.67
CA VAL A 127 -2.37 2.42 2.21
C VAL A 127 -2.89 1.06 1.78
N LEU A 128 -3.95 1.07 0.98
CA LEU A 128 -4.50 -0.09 0.30
C LEU A 128 -3.94 -0.13 -1.12
N VAL A 129 -3.42 -1.27 -1.54
CA VAL A 129 -2.91 -1.51 -2.89
C VAL A 129 -3.72 -2.60 -3.57
N SER A 130 -4.07 -2.37 -4.83
CA SER A 130 -4.66 -3.35 -5.76
C SER A 130 -3.72 -3.52 -6.95
N GLU A 131 -3.04 -4.65 -7.00
CA GLU A 131 -2.17 -5.03 -8.11
C GLU A 131 -2.97 -5.50 -9.32
N ASP A 132 -2.39 -5.38 -10.51
CA ASP A 132 -3.05 -5.83 -11.76
C ASP A 132 -3.14 -7.35 -11.87
N ASN A 133 -2.32 -8.10 -11.12
CA ASN A 133 -2.41 -9.55 -10.99
C ASN A 133 -3.47 -10.03 -9.97
N GLY A 134 -4.23 -9.11 -9.37
CA GLY A 134 -5.27 -9.42 -8.37
C GLY A 134 -4.79 -9.47 -6.92
N ALA A 135 -3.49 -9.32 -6.65
CA ALA A 135 -3.02 -9.21 -5.28
C ALA A 135 -3.55 -7.92 -4.62
N CYS A 136 -3.88 -8.02 -3.33
CA CYS A 136 -4.37 -6.91 -2.53
C CYS A 136 -3.56 -6.82 -1.24
N THR A 137 -3.07 -5.63 -0.93
CA THR A 137 -2.14 -5.40 0.18
C THR A 137 -2.53 -4.18 1.01
N ILE A 138 -2.49 -4.30 2.33
CA ILE A 138 -2.59 -3.20 3.28
C ILE A 138 -1.22 -2.92 3.88
N TYR A 139 -0.76 -1.67 3.76
CA TYR A 139 0.43 -1.15 4.43
C TYR A 139 0.04 -0.33 5.64
N SER A 140 0.70 -0.57 6.78
CA SER A 140 0.63 0.28 7.96
C SER A 140 2.01 0.68 8.48
N ARG A 141 2.15 1.95 8.86
CA ARG A 141 3.37 2.47 9.49
C ARG A 141 3.48 2.10 10.97
N LYS A 142 2.37 1.84 11.65
CA LYS A 142 2.34 1.43 13.06
C LYS A 142 1.29 0.32 13.25
N ALA A 143 1.65 -0.72 13.95
CA ALA A 143 0.76 -1.80 14.34
C ALA A 143 1.43 -2.58 15.47
N ASP A 144 0.64 -3.01 16.45
CA ASP A 144 1.10 -3.98 17.42
C ASP A 144 1.28 -5.35 16.75
N GLU A 145 2.51 -5.87 16.76
CA GLU A 145 2.84 -7.18 16.16
C GLU A 145 1.92 -8.28 16.70
N LYS A 146 1.85 -8.41 18.03
CA LYS A 146 1.15 -9.52 18.69
C LYS A 146 -0.31 -9.55 18.25
N LYS A 147 -0.95 -8.38 18.23
CA LYS A 147 -2.34 -8.22 17.82
C LYS A 147 -2.58 -8.58 16.36
N VAL A 148 -1.72 -8.16 15.43
CA VAL A 148 -1.85 -8.55 14.01
C VAL A 148 -1.87 -10.07 13.88
N HIS A 149 -0.90 -10.76 14.49
CA HIS A 149 -0.80 -12.22 14.38
C HIS A 149 -1.94 -12.96 15.11
N GLU A 150 -2.42 -12.44 16.24
CA GLU A 150 -3.62 -12.94 16.93
C GLU A 150 -4.86 -12.87 16.02
N MET A 151 -5.05 -11.74 15.33
CA MET A 151 -6.20 -11.57 14.42
C MET A 151 -6.09 -12.43 13.16
N MET A 152 -4.88 -12.64 12.62
CA MET A 152 -4.68 -13.58 11.51
C MET A 152 -5.03 -15.01 11.92
N LYS A 153 -4.61 -15.43 13.13
CA LYS A 153 -5.01 -16.73 13.67
C LYS A 153 -6.54 -16.83 13.83
N TRP A 154 -7.17 -15.81 14.43
CA TRP A 154 -8.62 -15.75 14.57
C TRP A 154 -9.34 -15.81 13.22
N MET A 155 -8.80 -15.15 12.18
CA MET A 155 -9.34 -15.18 10.82
C MET A 155 -9.33 -16.60 10.27
N LYS A 156 -8.19 -17.31 10.35
CA LYS A 156 -8.08 -18.72 9.95
C LYS A 156 -9.08 -19.59 10.69
N ASP A 157 -9.20 -19.43 12.01
CA ASP A 157 -10.09 -20.25 12.83
C ASP A 157 -11.58 -20.02 12.49
N ASN A 158 -11.97 -18.81 12.03
CA ASN A 158 -13.33 -18.57 11.56
C ASN A 158 -13.57 -19.01 10.11
N LEU A 159 -12.55 -18.95 9.25
CA LEU A 159 -12.62 -19.54 7.91
C LEU A 159 -12.80 -21.07 8.00
N ASP A 160 -12.16 -21.71 8.99
CA ASP A 160 -12.30 -23.14 9.27
C ASP A 160 -13.73 -23.55 9.67
N LYS A 161 -14.45 -22.68 10.40
CA LYS A 161 -15.84 -22.97 10.84
C LYS A 161 -16.83 -23.00 9.68
N ASN A 162 -16.51 -22.34 8.56
CA ASN A 162 -17.39 -22.23 7.39
C ASN A 162 -17.11 -23.29 6.31
N LYS A 163 -16.36 -24.36 6.63
CA LYS A 163 -15.93 -25.43 5.70
C LYS A 163 -17.04 -26.31 5.12
N GLY A 164 -18.31 -26.05 5.45
CA GLY A 164 -19.41 -27.04 5.45
C GLY A 164 -19.59 -27.95 4.23
N GLU A 165 -19.10 -27.59 3.03
CA GLU A 165 -19.30 -28.39 1.82
C GLU A 165 -18.10 -28.43 0.85
N GLN A 166 -17.09 -27.57 1.02
CA GLN A 166 -15.97 -27.44 0.09
C GLN A 166 -14.72 -28.09 0.70
N LYS A 167 -13.93 -28.83 -0.10
CA LYS A 167 -12.62 -29.43 0.29
C LYS A 167 -11.54 -28.36 0.53
N ILE A 168 -11.85 -27.32 1.29
CA ILE A 168 -10.95 -26.21 1.56
C ILE A 168 -10.04 -26.57 2.72
N THR A 169 -8.72 -26.52 2.48
CA THR A 169 -7.72 -26.72 3.53
C THR A 169 -7.05 -25.39 3.86
N TYR A 170 -6.85 -25.12 5.15
CA TYR A 170 -6.18 -23.93 5.65
C TYR A 170 -4.94 -24.33 6.43
N GLU A 171 -3.77 -23.87 6.01
CA GLU A 171 -2.52 -24.05 6.74
C GLU A 171 -2.06 -22.72 7.32
N LEU A 172 -1.76 -22.69 8.62
CA LEU A 172 -1.17 -21.54 9.29
C LEU A 172 0.32 -21.82 9.54
N ARG A 173 1.21 -21.03 8.95
CA ARG A 173 2.65 -21.06 9.27
C ARG A 173 3.05 -19.74 9.88
N THR A 174 3.90 -19.76 10.91
CA THR A 174 4.49 -18.55 11.48
C THR A 174 6.00 -18.67 11.44
N GLU A 175 6.65 -17.70 10.83
CA GLU A 175 8.09 -17.66 10.61
C GLU A 175 8.67 -16.43 11.29
N ASN A 176 9.85 -16.59 11.90
CA ASN A 176 10.61 -15.49 12.46
C ASN A 176 11.94 -15.39 11.68
N ASP A 177 12.12 -14.31 10.94
CA ASP A 177 13.42 -13.95 10.37
C ASP A 177 14.17 -13.14 11.42
N LYS A 178 15.14 -13.79 12.10
CA LYS A 178 15.90 -13.17 13.19
C LYS A 178 16.86 -12.10 12.68
N ASP A 179 17.34 -12.24 11.46
CA ASP A 179 18.33 -11.33 10.86
C ASP A 179 17.65 -10.02 10.43
N GLN A 180 16.47 -10.14 9.83
CA GLN A 180 15.65 -8.99 9.42
C GLN A 180 14.67 -8.53 10.51
N LYS A 181 14.59 -9.25 11.63
CA LYS A 181 13.64 -9.04 12.74
C LYS A 181 12.21 -8.90 12.23
N LEU A 182 11.84 -9.80 11.31
CA LEU A 182 10.51 -9.89 10.73
C LEU A 182 9.78 -11.09 11.32
N LYS A 183 8.48 -10.93 11.53
CA LYS A 183 7.60 -12.03 11.83
C LYS A 183 6.54 -12.12 10.76
N ARG A 184 6.36 -13.33 10.22
CA ARG A 184 5.39 -13.60 9.16
C ARG A 184 4.39 -14.63 9.64
N THR A 185 3.12 -14.40 9.40
CA THR A 185 2.08 -15.42 9.50
C THR A 185 1.45 -15.60 8.13
N LEU A 186 1.57 -16.81 7.59
CA LEU A 186 0.98 -17.24 6.33
C LEU A 186 -0.26 -18.08 6.63
N ILE A 187 -1.36 -17.80 5.92
CA ILE A 187 -2.52 -18.66 5.80
C ILE A 187 -2.61 -19.08 4.33
N ALA A 188 -2.38 -20.35 4.04
CA ALA A 188 -2.61 -20.90 2.70
C ALA A 188 -4.00 -21.54 2.65
N VAL A 189 -4.79 -21.18 1.65
CA VAL A 189 -6.13 -21.67 1.40
C VAL A 189 -6.13 -22.48 0.11
N ARG A 190 -6.27 -23.80 0.23
CA ARG A 190 -6.31 -24.69 -0.93
C ARG A 190 -7.74 -24.99 -1.33
N ARG A 191 -8.10 -24.69 -2.58
CA ARG A 191 -9.44 -24.93 -3.16
C ARG A 191 -9.34 -25.80 -4.42
N PRO A 192 -9.31 -27.14 -4.26
CA PRO A 192 -9.01 -28.05 -5.37
C PRO A 192 -9.99 -27.94 -6.55
N GLU A 193 -11.28 -27.66 -6.28
CA GLU A 193 -12.31 -27.51 -7.32
C GLU A 193 -12.21 -26.20 -8.12
N MET A 194 -11.53 -25.17 -7.59
CA MET A 194 -11.45 -23.84 -8.18
C MET A 194 -10.14 -23.61 -8.97
N GLY A 195 -9.27 -24.63 -9.05
CA GLY A 195 -8.00 -24.59 -9.79
C GLY A 195 -6.91 -23.67 -9.22
N ASN A 196 -7.25 -22.82 -8.26
CA ASN A 196 -6.39 -21.77 -7.72
C ASN A 196 -6.34 -21.83 -6.18
N ASP A 197 -5.13 -21.89 -5.65
CA ASP A 197 -4.87 -21.74 -4.22
C ASP A 197 -4.71 -20.24 -3.89
N ILE A 198 -5.03 -19.83 -2.67
CA ILE A 198 -4.90 -18.44 -2.21
C ILE A 198 -3.93 -18.41 -1.04
N GLY A 199 -2.97 -17.49 -1.06
CA GLY A 199 -2.11 -17.18 0.07
C GLY A 199 -2.54 -15.87 0.72
N MET A 200 -2.59 -15.84 2.04
CA MET A 200 -2.66 -14.61 2.83
C MET A 200 -1.43 -14.53 3.71
N VAL A 201 -0.75 -13.40 3.73
CA VAL A 201 0.44 -13.20 4.55
C VAL A 201 0.32 -11.91 5.36
N ALA A 202 0.61 -11.98 6.64
CA ALA A 202 0.87 -10.81 7.47
C ALA A 202 2.35 -10.79 7.85
N THR A 203 3.06 -9.75 7.46
CA THR A 203 4.45 -9.49 7.84
C THR A 203 4.49 -8.29 8.77
N THR A 204 5.12 -8.43 9.93
CA THR A 204 5.35 -7.34 10.87
C THR A 204 6.85 -7.16 11.11
N SER A 205 7.24 -5.94 11.46
CA SER A 205 8.62 -5.63 11.86
C SER A 205 8.61 -4.78 13.13
N THR A 206 9.47 -5.12 14.08
CA THR A 206 9.70 -4.33 15.30
C THR A 206 10.84 -3.33 15.15
N THR A 207 11.54 -3.34 14.01
CA THR A 207 12.74 -2.51 13.81
C THR A 207 12.77 -1.70 12.52
N HIS A 208 11.87 -1.98 11.57
CA HIS A 208 11.80 -1.19 10.35
C HIS A 208 11.12 0.17 10.60
N PRO A 209 11.83 1.30 10.46
CA PRO A 209 11.35 2.60 10.91
C PRO A 209 10.16 3.15 10.11
N SER A 210 9.93 2.61 8.91
CA SER A 210 8.88 3.08 7.99
C SER A 210 7.78 2.04 7.73
N LEU A 211 7.84 0.86 8.36
CA LEU A 211 6.92 -0.24 8.08
C LEU A 211 6.73 -1.11 9.32
N ALA A 212 5.52 -1.07 9.90
CA ALA A 212 5.20 -1.92 11.05
C ALA A 212 4.45 -3.19 10.64
N ALA A 213 3.55 -3.10 9.65
CA ALA A 213 2.81 -4.24 9.16
C ALA A 213 2.48 -4.14 7.67
N ILE A 214 2.55 -5.29 6.98
CA ILE A 214 2.01 -5.54 5.64
C ILE A 214 1.08 -6.73 5.74
N ILE A 215 -0.15 -6.62 5.23
CA ILE A 215 -1.10 -7.73 5.16
C ILE A 215 -1.56 -7.87 3.73
N SER A 216 -1.33 -9.03 3.12
CA SER A 216 -1.58 -9.27 1.69
C SER A 216 -2.37 -10.54 1.44
N ILE A 217 -3.13 -10.54 0.35
CA ILE A 217 -3.75 -11.73 -0.27
C ILE A 217 -3.29 -11.84 -1.72
N PHE A 218 -2.99 -13.04 -2.17
CA PHE A 218 -2.52 -13.31 -3.53
C PHE A 218 -2.92 -14.72 -3.98
N ALA A 219 -2.99 -14.95 -5.29
CA ALA A 219 -3.16 -16.29 -5.84
C ALA A 219 -1.82 -17.05 -5.79
N ILE A 220 -1.86 -18.33 -5.43
CA ILE A 220 -0.73 -19.26 -5.50
C ILE A 220 -0.93 -20.09 -6.77
N GLU A 221 0.00 -20.00 -7.72
CA GLU A 221 0.00 -20.86 -8.90
C GLU A 221 0.10 -22.34 -8.48
N SER A 222 -0.84 -23.15 -8.96
CA SER A 222 -0.93 -24.58 -8.68
C SER A 222 0.26 -25.32 -9.31
N GLY A 223 1.33 -25.50 -8.51
CA GLY A 223 2.58 -26.12 -8.95
C GLY A 223 3.81 -25.70 -8.14
N ALA A 224 3.73 -24.56 -7.44
CA ALA A 224 4.71 -24.19 -6.43
C ALA A 224 4.57 -25.14 -5.23
N LYS A 225 5.49 -26.09 -5.09
CA LYS A 225 5.63 -26.86 -3.85
C LYS A 225 6.05 -25.89 -2.74
N MET A 226 5.17 -25.71 -1.75
CA MET A 226 5.49 -25.08 -0.46
C MET A 226 6.26 -26.03 0.47
#